data_AF-A0AAV8TQP4-F1
#
_entry.id   AF-A0AAV8TQP4-F1
#
_cell.length_a   1.000
_cell.length_b   1.000
_cell.length_c   1.000
_cell.angle_alpha   90.00
_cell.angle_beta   90.00
_cell.angle_gamma   90.00
#
_symmetry.space_group_name_H-M   'P 1'
#
loop_
_entity.id
_entity.type
_entity.pdbx_description
1 polymer ?
#
loop_
_entity_poly.entity_id
_entity_poly.type
_entity_poly.pdbx_seq_one_letter_code
_entity_poly.pdbx_strand_id
1 'polypeptide(L)'
;MKCAVIECYESFKHVLKILVVGDIENRIIGLIIKEIESNVSRHRLLANFRMGCLAAFCGKFVELVEILKESNPSKRDTVVLLLQDMLEVVTRDMMVNENRTELIDLGRSGKDSGRQLFVGTTTRPAIMFPPPAKAHWEEERLLSKEFAEDVPTNLEARRRIAFFANSLFMDMPHPPRVRKMLSFSVMTAILQ
;
A
#
# COMPACT_ATOMS: atom_id res chain seq x y z
N MET A 1 3.70 11.62 8.73
CA MET A 1 2.60 10.89 8.03
C MET A 1 2.73 10.83 6.51
N LYS A 2 3.34 11.80 5.80
CA LYS A 2 3.55 11.68 4.34
C LYS A 2 4.39 10.47 3.94
N CYS A 3 5.41 10.12 4.74
CA CYS A 3 6.32 9.02 4.45
C CYS A 3 5.63 7.65 4.43
N ALA A 4 4.78 7.34 5.42
CA ALA A 4 4.09 6.04 5.49
C ALA A 4 3.17 5.76 4.28
N VAL A 5 2.50 6.79 3.76
CA VAL A 5 1.65 6.64 2.56
C VAL A 5 2.50 6.39 1.31
N ILE A 6 3.65 7.09 1.20
CA ILE A 6 4.59 6.91 0.10
C ILE A 6 5.25 5.52 0.17
N GLU A 7 5.69 5.11 1.35
CA GLU A 7 6.27 3.79 1.60
C GLU A 7 5.27 2.67 1.24
N CYS A 8 4.02 2.77 1.68
CA CYS A 8 2.98 1.81 1.33
C CYS A 8 2.75 1.73 -0.19
N TYR A 9 2.77 2.88 -0.87
CA TYR A 9 2.65 2.94 -2.33
C TYR A 9 3.86 2.31 -3.04
N GLU A 10 5.08 2.55 -2.57
CA GLU A 10 6.29 1.91 -3.11
C GLU A 10 6.29 0.40 -2.88
N SER A 11 5.91 -0.06 -1.68
CA SER A 11 5.74 -1.49 -1.37
C SER A 11 4.70 -2.14 -2.28
N PHE A 12 3.58 -1.46 -2.54
CA PHE A 12 2.57 -1.94 -3.48
C PHE A 12 3.12 -2.13 -4.90
N LYS A 13 3.87 -1.14 -5.42
CA LYS A 13 4.54 -1.26 -6.72
C LYS A 13 5.48 -2.46 -6.76
N HIS A 14 6.21 -2.71 -5.68
CA HIS A 14 7.11 -3.85 -5.58
C HIS A 14 6.37 -5.19 -5.61
N VAL A 15 5.28 -5.33 -4.85
CA VAL A 15 4.43 -6.53 -4.85
C VAL A 15 3.89 -6.82 -6.25
N LEU A 16 3.36 -5.80 -6.95
CA LEU A 16 2.86 -5.98 -8.32
C LEU A 16 3.95 -6.44 -9.29
N LYS A 17 5.17 -5.86 -9.19
CA LYS A 17 6.30 -6.23 -10.04
C LYS A 17 6.74 -7.69 -9.86
N ILE A 18 6.64 -8.22 -8.65
CA ILE A 18 6.95 -9.63 -8.38
C ILE A 18 5.82 -10.54 -8.88
N LEU A 19 4.57 -10.13 -8.63
CA LEU A 19 3.40 -10.98 -8.90
C LEU A 19 3.07 -11.05 -10.39
N VAL A 20 3.23 -9.95 -11.13
CA VAL A 20 2.83 -9.83 -12.53
C VAL A 20 4.05 -9.98 -13.44
N VAL A 21 4.06 -11.05 -14.24
CA VAL A 21 5.15 -11.37 -15.19
C VAL A 21 4.73 -11.05 -16.62
N GLY A 22 3.44 -10.99 -16.91
CA GLY A 22 2.94 -10.71 -18.26
C GLY A 22 3.36 -9.33 -18.78
N ASP A 23 3.90 -9.28 -20.00
CA ASP A 23 4.39 -8.04 -20.63
C ASP A 23 3.26 -7.01 -20.84
N ILE A 24 2.07 -7.49 -21.21
CA ILE A 24 0.89 -6.64 -21.47
C ILE A 24 0.37 -6.09 -20.15
N GLU A 25 0.22 -6.97 -19.15
CA GLU A 25 -0.24 -6.62 -17.82
C GLU A 25 0.72 -5.61 -17.15
N ASN A 26 2.03 -5.84 -17.24
CA ASN A 26 3.05 -4.91 -16.74
C ASN A 26 3.01 -3.56 -17.46
N ARG A 27 2.75 -3.54 -18.76
CA ARG A 27 2.58 -2.29 -19.52
C ARG A 27 1.36 -1.52 -19.05
N ILE A 28 0.22 -2.19 -18.83
CA ILE A 28 -1.01 -1.55 -18.33
C ILE A 28 -0.78 -0.97 -16.94
N ILE A 29 -0.22 -1.77 -16.02
CA ILE A 29 0.11 -1.33 -14.65
C ILE A 29 1.06 -0.13 -14.69
N GLY A 30 2.10 -0.18 -15.53
CA GLY A 30 3.07 0.90 -15.68
C GLY A 30 2.45 2.21 -16.18
N LEU A 31 1.49 2.14 -17.10
CA LEU A 31 0.75 3.33 -17.56
C LEU A 31 -0.10 3.94 -16.45
N ILE A 32 -0.78 3.10 -15.65
CA ILE A 32 -1.58 3.57 -14.51
C ILE A 32 -0.69 4.23 -13.45
N ILE A 33 0.43 3.60 -13.09
CA ILE A 33 1.41 4.18 -12.14
C ILE A 33 1.91 5.53 -12.64
N LYS A 34 2.30 5.61 -13.92
CA LYS A 34 2.79 6.86 -14.53
C LYS A 34 1.73 7.96 -14.52
N GLU A 35 0.47 7.62 -14.79
CA GLU A 35 -0.64 8.56 -14.71
C GLU A 35 -0.84 9.06 -13.27
N ILE A 36 -0.82 8.17 -12.28
CA ILE A 36 -0.91 8.53 -10.86
C ILE A 36 0.23 9.48 -10.48
N GLU A 37 1.49 9.12 -10.76
CA GLU A 37 2.67 9.94 -10.42
C GLU A 37 2.66 11.31 -11.13
N SER A 38 2.21 11.37 -12.39
CA SER A 38 1.99 12.62 -13.12
C SER A 38 0.94 13.51 -12.45
N ASN A 39 -0.14 12.92 -11.93
CA ASN A 39 -1.19 13.67 -11.22
C ASN A 39 -0.78 14.10 -9.82
N VAL A 40 0.03 13.31 -9.11
CA VAL A 40 0.64 13.69 -7.83
C VAL A 40 1.58 14.89 -8.02
N SER A 41 2.49 14.82 -8.99
CA SER A 41 3.48 15.89 -9.26
C SER A 41 2.83 17.19 -9.73
N ARG A 42 1.71 17.12 -10.46
CA ARG A 42 0.92 18.28 -10.89
C ARG A 42 -0.08 18.78 -9.84
N HIS A 43 -0.14 18.17 -8.65
CA HIS A 43 -1.13 18.45 -7.61
C HIS A 43 -2.59 18.37 -8.06
N ARG A 44 -2.89 17.50 -9.05
CA ARG A 44 -4.23 17.31 -9.64
C ARG A 44 -4.86 15.96 -9.31
N LEU A 45 -4.26 15.19 -8.41
CA LEU A 45 -4.75 13.87 -8.00
C LEU A 45 -6.22 13.90 -7.58
N LEU A 46 -6.65 14.82 -6.72
CA LEU A 46 -8.05 14.91 -6.26
C LEU A 46 -9.04 15.38 -7.34
N ALA A 47 -8.55 16.07 -8.38
CA ALA A 47 -9.39 16.50 -9.49
C ALA A 47 -9.64 15.35 -10.48
N ASN A 48 -8.63 14.50 -10.66
CA ASN A 48 -8.61 13.47 -11.71
C ASN A 48 -8.88 12.06 -11.17
N PHE A 49 -8.81 11.86 -9.85
CA PHE A 49 -9.09 10.61 -9.16
C PHE A 49 -10.14 10.81 -8.06
N ARG A 50 -11.18 9.97 -8.09
CA ARG A 50 -12.20 9.88 -7.04
C ARG A 50 -11.66 9.05 -5.88
N MET A 51 -11.42 9.72 -4.76
CA MET A 51 -10.92 9.08 -3.53
C MET A 51 -11.96 8.26 -2.78
N GLY A 52 -13.25 8.40 -3.10
CA GLY A 52 -14.33 7.66 -2.42
C GLY A 52 -14.20 6.13 -2.51
N CYS A 53 -13.55 5.63 -3.56
CA CYS A 53 -13.33 4.19 -3.77
C CYS A 53 -11.96 3.71 -3.27
N LEU A 54 -11.11 4.60 -2.75
CA LEU A 54 -9.77 4.24 -2.27
C LEU A 54 -9.82 3.25 -1.10
N ALA A 55 -10.77 3.43 -0.18
CA ALA A 55 -10.94 2.50 0.95
C ALA A 55 -11.31 1.09 0.47
N ALA A 56 -12.19 0.97 -0.52
CA ALA A 56 -12.56 -0.30 -1.13
C ALA A 56 -11.37 -0.96 -1.83
N PHE A 57 -10.56 -0.16 -2.56
CA PHE A 57 -9.32 -0.63 -3.18
C PHE A 57 -8.32 -1.16 -2.13
N CYS A 58 -8.10 -0.41 -1.04
CA CYS A 58 -7.23 -0.87 0.05
C CYS A 58 -7.73 -2.17 0.68
N GLY A 59 -9.05 -2.35 0.84
CA GLY A 59 -9.63 -3.61 1.31
C GLY A 59 -9.27 -4.80 0.42
N LYS A 60 -9.41 -4.66 -0.90
CA LYS A 60 -9.00 -5.70 -1.88
C LYS A 60 -7.50 -5.98 -1.83
N PHE A 61 -6.67 -4.95 -1.62
CA PHE A 61 -5.23 -5.14 -1.48
C PHE A 61 -4.86 -5.92 -0.21
N VAL A 62 -5.54 -5.67 0.91
CA VAL A 62 -5.33 -6.44 2.14
C VAL A 62 -5.66 -7.93 1.92
N GLU A 63 -6.79 -8.22 1.24
CA GLU A 63 -7.17 -9.58 0.86
C GLU A 63 -6.09 -10.25 -0.02
N LEU A 64 -5.51 -9.50 -0.97
CA LEU A 64 -4.44 -10.00 -1.83
C LEU A 64 -3.22 -10.40 -1.00
N VAL A 65 -2.79 -9.56 -0.06
CA VAL A 65 -1.64 -9.83 0.80
C VAL A 65 -1.90 -11.02 1.73
N GLU A 66 -3.11 -11.19 2.24
CA GLU A 66 -3.51 -12.36 3.03
C GLU A 66 -3.39 -13.66 2.22
N ILE A 67 -3.86 -13.66 0.96
CA ILE A 67 -3.72 -14.81 0.06
C ILE A 67 -2.25 -15.09 -0.27
N LEU A 68 -1.44 -14.05 -0.49
CA LEU A 68 -0.01 -14.19 -0.76
C LEU A 68 0.75 -14.79 0.43
N LYS A 69 0.36 -14.42 1.66
CA LYS A 69 0.94 -14.97 2.90
C LYS A 69 0.67 -16.46 3.06
N GLU A 70 -0.52 -16.92 2.70
CA GLU A 70 -0.85 -18.34 2.75
C GLU A 70 -0.10 -19.18 1.70
N SER A 71 0.32 -18.55 0.60
CA SER A 71 1.09 -19.17 -0.50
C SER A 71 0.45 -20.47 -1.07
N ASN A 72 -0.87 -20.61 -0.94
CA ASN A 72 -1.61 -21.81 -1.35
C ASN A 72 -1.82 -21.81 -2.87
N PRO A 73 -1.21 -22.73 -3.66
CA PRO A 73 -1.26 -22.70 -5.12
C PRO A 73 -2.68 -22.82 -5.72
N SER A 74 -3.63 -23.39 -4.96
CA SER A 74 -5.04 -23.47 -5.33
C SER A 74 -5.75 -22.12 -5.42
N LYS A 75 -5.23 -21.08 -4.76
CA LYS A 75 -5.80 -19.73 -4.76
C LYS A 75 -5.38 -18.88 -5.97
N ARG A 76 -4.66 -19.45 -6.95
CA ARG A 76 -4.20 -18.73 -8.14
C ARG A 76 -5.34 -18.02 -8.87
N ASP A 77 -6.45 -18.71 -9.10
CA ASP A 77 -7.59 -18.13 -9.82
C ASP A 77 -8.26 -17.00 -9.02
N THR A 78 -8.29 -17.12 -7.68
CA THR A 78 -8.73 -16.05 -6.79
C THR A 78 -7.83 -14.82 -6.90
N VAL A 79 -6.50 -14.99 -6.95
CA VAL A 79 -5.55 -13.88 -7.12
C VAL A 79 -5.75 -13.18 -8.46
N VAL A 80 -5.96 -13.96 -9.53
CA VAL A 80 -6.25 -13.42 -10.87
C VAL A 80 -7.52 -12.56 -10.84
N LEU A 81 -8.61 -13.10 -10.29
CA LEU A 81 -9.87 -12.37 -10.17
C LEU A 81 -9.70 -11.10 -9.34
N LEU A 82 -9.02 -11.18 -8.21
CA LEU A 82 -8.78 -10.04 -7.33
C LEU A 82 -7.98 -8.93 -8.01
N LEU A 83 -6.96 -9.27 -8.81
CA LEU A 83 -6.18 -8.30 -9.57
C LEU A 83 -7.00 -7.65 -10.70
N GLN A 84 -7.85 -8.41 -11.38
CA GLN A 84 -8.81 -7.86 -12.36
C GLN A 84 -9.77 -6.89 -11.67
N ASP A 85 -10.30 -7.27 -10.52
CA ASP A 85 -11.21 -6.50 -9.69
C ASP A 85 -10.59 -5.19 -9.17
N MET A 86 -9.31 -5.23 -8.80
CA MET A 86 -8.54 -4.06 -8.40
C MET A 86 -8.30 -3.13 -9.59
N LEU A 87 -7.95 -3.68 -10.75
CA LEU A 87 -7.77 -2.91 -11.97
C LEU A 87 -9.08 -2.23 -12.40
N GLU A 88 -10.21 -2.91 -12.27
CA GLU A 88 -11.53 -2.34 -12.56
C GLU A 88 -11.85 -1.18 -11.63
N VAL A 89 -11.66 -1.33 -10.30
CA VAL A 89 -11.90 -0.23 -9.35
C VAL A 89 -11.05 0.99 -9.69
N VAL A 90 -9.77 0.81 -10.01
CA VAL A 90 -8.88 1.92 -10.35
C VAL A 90 -9.32 2.60 -11.64
N THR A 91 -9.56 1.83 -12.70
CA THR A 91 -9.83 2.38 -14.04
C THR A 91 -11.26 2.88 -14.22
N ARG A 92 -12.26 2.24 -13.59
CA ARG A 92 -13.68 2.53 -13.78
C ARG A 92 -14.23 3.46 -12.72
N ASP A 93 -13.86 3.26 -11.46
CA ASP A 93 -14.48 3.96 -10.33
C ASP A 93 -13.62 5.11 -9.81
N MET A 94 -12.28 5.00 -9.88
CA MET A 94 -11.37 6.03 -9.40
C MET A 94 -10.97 7.04 -10.50
N MET A 95 -10.56 6.58 -11.69
CA MET A 95 -10.09 7.48 -12.75
C MET A 95 -11.23 8.23 -13.45
N VAL A 96 -11.13 9.55 -13.52
CA VAL A 96 -12.12 10.43 -14.18
C VAL A 96 -11.69 10.84 -15.60
N ASN A 97 -10.38 10.75 -15.92
CA ASN A 97 -9.76 11.33 -17.12
C ASN A 97 -10.10 10.64 -18.45
N GLU A 98 -9.97 11.40 -19.55
CA GLU A 98 -10.03 10.93 -20.96
C GLU A 98 -9.01 9.82 -21.28
N ASN A 99 -7.86 9.81 -20.58
CA ASN A 99 -6.80 8.78 -20.66
C ASN A 99 -7.30 7.38 -20.25
N ARG A 100 -8.47 7.28 -19.61
CA ARG A 100 -9.16 6.01 -19.33
C ARG A 100 -9.41 5.20 -20.60
N THR A 101 -9.70 5.89 -21.71
CA THR A 101 -10.10 5.25 -22.97
C THR A 101 -8.95 4.48 -23.59
N GLU A 102 -7.75 5.05 -23.61
CA GLU A 102 -6.54 4.40 -24.13
C GLU A 102 -6.13 3.16 -23.31
N LEU A 103 -6.26 3.23 -21.97
CA LEU A 103 -6.00 2.12 -21.07
C LEU A 103 -7.01 0.97 -21.26
N ILE A 104 -8.29 1.30 -21.42
CA ILE A 104 -9.35 0.32 -21.67
C ILE A 104 -9.17 -0.33 -23.04
N ASP A 105 -8.78 0.42 -24.06
CA ASP A 105 -8.56 -0.11 -25.40
C ASP A 105 -7.34 -1.02 -25.49
N LEU A 106 -6.25 -0.70 -24.77
CA LEU A 106 -5.10 -1.61 -24.60
C LEU A 106 -5.48 -2.91 -23.86
N GLY A 107 -6.31 -2.81 -22.82
CA GLY A 107 -6.85 -3.98 -22.10
C GLY A 107 -7.82 -4.82 -22.95
N ARG A 108 -8.54 -4.20 -23.90
CA ARG A 108 -9.49 -4.85 -24.81
C ARG A 108 -8.85 -5.37 -26.10
N SER A 109 -7.71 -4.84 -26.53
CA SER A 109 -6.96 -5.41 -27.66
C SER A 109 -6.51 -6.86 -27.37
N GLY A 110 -6.36 -7.24 -26.09
CA GLY A 110 -6.19 -8.64 -25.68
C GLY A 110 -7.46 -9.51 -25.80
N LYS A 111 -8.66 -8.90 -25.81
CA LYS A 111 -9.95 -9.59 -25.94
C LYS A 111 -10.24 -10.07 -27.36
N ASP A 112 -9.66 -9.47 -28.39
CA ASP A 112 -9.75 -9.99 -29.78
C ASP A 112 -9.07 -11.38 -29.92
N SER A 113 -8.28 -11.78 -28.93
CA SER A 113 -7.70 -13.12 -28.81
C SER A 113 -8.43 -14.03 -27.80
N GLY A 114 -9.56 -13.60 -27.21
CA GLY A 114 -10.29 -14.35 -26.17
C GLY A 114 -9.54 -14.51 -24.83
N ARG A 115 -8.42 -13.80 -24.63
CA ARG A 115 -7.60 -13.88 -23.41
C ARG A 115 -8.15 -12.95 -22.33
N GLN A 116 -8.49 -13.51 -21.17
CA GLN A 116 -8.72 -12.75 -19.95
C GLN A 116 -7.37 -12.24 -19.40
N LEU A 117 -7.30 -10.96 -19.03
CA LEU A 117 -6.12 -10.34 -18.40
C LEU A 117 -5.71 -11.16 -17.17
N PHE A 118 -4.42 -11.26 -16.87
CA PHE A 118 -3.91 -11.95 -15.67
C PHE A 118 -4.07 -13.48 -15.61
N VAL A 119 -4.91 -14.12 -16.44
CA VAL A 119 -5.02 -15.60 -16.50
C VAL A 119 -3.75 -16.23 -17.10
N GLY A 120 -3.17 -15.58 -18.12
CA GLY A 120 -2.03 -16.10 -18.89
C GLY A 120 -2.41 -17.29 -19.79
N THR A 121 -1.47 -17.75 -20.63
CA THR A 121 -1.60 -19.08 -21.27
C THR A 121 -0.65 -20.06 -20.61
N THR A 122 -0.89 -21.36 -20.77
CA THR A 122 -0.05 -22.46 -20.28
C THR A 122 1.43 -22.32 -20.67
N THR A 123 1.73 -21.61 -21.76
CA THR A 123 3.08 -21.32 -22.27
C THR A 123 3.71 -20.04 -21.72
N ARG A 124 2.92 -19.08 -21.22
CA ARG A 124 3.37 -17.80 -20.64
C ARG A 124 2.40 -17.37 -19.54
N PRO A 125 2.68 -17.69 -18.26
CA PRO A 125 1.83 -17.26 -17.16
C PRO A 125 1.92 -15.73 -17.01
N ALA A 126 0.76 -15.07 -16.91
CA ALA A 126 0.69 -13.63 -16.68
C ALA A 126 1.00 -13.28 -15.21
N ILE A 127 0.77 -14.24 -14.30
CA ILE A 127 1.04 -14.12 -12.87
C ILE A 127 1.97 -15.24 -12.43
N MET A 128 2.96 -14.90 -11.61
CA MET A 128 3.83 -15.84 -10.92
C MET A 128 3.26 -16.10 -9.52
N PHE A 129 2.50 -17.20 -9.40
CA PHE A 129 1.93 -17.63 -8.13
C PHE A 129 1.98 -19.17 -8.02
N PRO A 130 2.40 -19.73 -6.87
CA PRO A 130 2.93 -19.04 -5.70
C PRO A 130 4.26 -18.32 -5.98
N PRO A 131 4.57 -17.20 -5.30
CA PRO A 131 5.83 -16.49 -5.49
C PRO A 131 7.00 -17.44 -5.20
N PRO A 132 8.08 -17.45 -6.01
CA PRO A 132 9.25 -18.26 -5.73
C PRO A 132 9.77 -17.92 -4.33
N ALA A 133 9.84 -18.94 -3.48
CA ALA A 133 10.15 -18.81 -2.07
C ALA A 133 11.44 -18.00 -1.84
N LYS A 134 11.38 -17.09 -0.85
CA LYS A 134 12.32 -16.02 -0.48
C LYS A 134 12.10 -14.63 -1.08
N ALA A 135 10.87 -14.27 -1.45
CA ALA A 135 10.54 -12.84 -1.39
C ALA A 135 10.55 -12.44 0.10
N HIS A 136 11.31 -11.40 0.42
CA HIS A 136 11.69 -10.90 1.74
C HIS A 136 10.52 -10.42 2.65
N TRP A 137 9.31 -10.93 2.47
CA TRP A 137 8.10 -10.49 3.17
C TRP A 137 7.94 -11.09 4.57
N GLU A 138 8.71 -12.14 4.91
CA GLU A 138 8.72 -12.68 6.28
C GLU A 138 9.46 -11.76 7.28
N GLU A 139 10.42 -10.95 6.82
CA GLU A 139 11.21 -10.10 7.71
C GLU A 139 10.73 -8.65 7.78
N GLU A 140 10.10 -8.13 6.71
CA GLU A 140 9.49 -6.80 6.78
C GLU A 140 8.00 -6.91 7.09
N ARG A 141 7.67 -6.52 8.33
CA ARG A 141 6.34 -6.34 8.93
C ARG A 141 5.40 -5.44 8.09
N LEU A 142 5.08 -5.78 6.84
CA LEU A 142 4.26 -4.97 5.93
C LEU A 142 2.77 -4.90 6.31
N LEU A 143 2.32 -5.74 7.25
CA LEU A 143 1.07 -5.55 7.97
C LEU A 143 1.26 -5.96 9.42
N SER A 144 2.00 -5.17 10.19
CA SER A 144 1.49 -4.91 11.52
C SER A 144 0.21 -4.10 11.33
N LYS A 145 -0.90 -4.82 11.17
CA LYS A 145 -2.24 -4.32 11.44
C LYS A 145 -2.30 -4.04 12.94
N GLU A 146 -1.49 -3.08 13.40
CA GLU A 146 -1.68 -2.44 14.68
C GLU A 146 -2.95 -1.63 14.49
N PHE A 147 -4.07 -2.30 14.77
CA PHE A 147 -5.31 -1.63 15.10
C PHE A 147 -4.92 -0.47 16.01
N ALA A 148 -5.17 0.76 15.56
CA ALA A 148 -5.01 1.97 16.36
C ALA A 148 -6.08 2.04 17.48
N GLU A 149 -6.47 0.90 18.03
CA GLU A 149 -7.43 0.77 19.12
C GLU A 149 -6.75 0.65 20.48
N ASP A 150 -5.46 0.26 20.55
CA ASP A 150 -4.75 0.16 21.83
C ASP A 150 -4.01 1.46 22.16
N VAL A 151 -4.75 2.58 22.11
CA VAL A 151 -4.25 3.85 22.63
C VAL A 151 -4.34 3.79 24.15
N PRO A 152 -3.22 3.89 24.88
CA PRO A 152 -3.25 3.83 26.34
C PRO A 152 -4.17 4.92 26.89
N THR A 153 -5.10 4.53 27.76
CA THR A 153 -6.08 5.44 28.39
C THR A 153 -5.38 6.50 29.25
N ASN A 154 -4.15 6.23 29.68
CA ASN A 154 -3.32 7.16 30.43
C ASN A 154 -2.87 8.34 29.53
N LEU A 155 -3.28 9.54 29.93
CA LEU A 155 -3.00 10.79 29.21
C LEU A 155 -1.50 11.08 29.05
N GLU A 156 -0.67 10.73 30.04
CA GLU A 156 0.78 10.95 30.03
C GLU A 156 1.50 9.96 29.11
N ALA A 157 1.08 8.70 29.10
CA ALA A 157 1.58 7.71 28.15
C ALA A 157 1.30 8.16 26.70
N ARG A 158 0.08 8.64 26.44
CA ARG A 158 -0.30 9.25 25.16
C ARG A 158 0.57 10.45 24.80
N ARG A 159 0.85 11.34 25.75
CA ARG A 159 1.72 12.52 25.53
C ARG A 159 3.14 12.11 25.19
N ARG A 160 3.70 11.11 25.87
CA ARG A 160 5.05 10.61 25.61
C ARG A 160 5.17 9.90 24.26
N ILE A 161 4.18 9.09 23.89
CA ILE A 161 4.13 8.44 22.58
C ILE A 161 3.99 9.49 21.48
N ALA A 162 3.12 10.48 21.64
CA ALA A 162 2.96 11.56 20.68
C ALA A 162 4.23 12.42 20.56
N PHE A 163 4.89 12.73 21.68
CA PHE A 163 6.17 13.45 21.68
C PHE A 163 7.25 12.66 20.94
N PHE A 164 7.36 11.35 21.22
CA PHE A 164 8.31 10.47 20.54
C PHE A 164 8.02 10.39 19.03
N ALA A 165 6.78 10.09 18.64
CA ALA A 165 6.38 9.99 17.24
C ALA A 165 6.59 11.30 16.48
N ASN A 166 6.27 12.45 17.09
CA ASN A 166 6.51 13.75 16.47
C ASN A 166 8.00 14.05 16.35
N SER A 167 8.82 13.61 17.31
CA SER A 167 10.27 13.79 17.25
C SER A 167 10.97 12.98 16.18
N LEU A 168 10.38 11.86 15.74
CA LEU A 168 10.91 11.09 14.60
C LEU A 168 10.87 11.88 13.29
N PHE A 169 10.00 12.89 13.19
CA PHE A 169 9.77 13.67 11.97
C PHE A 169 10.08 15.16 12.12
N MET A 170 10.66 15.57 13.25
CA MET A 170 11.03 16.95 13.54
C MET A 170 12.52 17.02 13.88
N ASP A 171 13.19 18.09 13.48
CA ASP A 171 14.53 18.41 13.98
C ASP A 171 14.44 18.77 15.47
N MET A 172 14.73 17.80 16.33
CA MET A 172 14.67 18.00 17.77
C MET A 172 15.79 18.96 18.18
N PRO A 173 15.48 20.07 18.87
CA PRO A 173 16.49 20.97 19.37
C PRO A 173 17.41 20.23 20.35
N HIS A 174 18.70 20.57 20.31
CA HIS A 174 19.71 19.89 21.11
C HIS A 174 19.37 19.98 22.61
N PRO A 175 19.40 18.86 23.35
CA PRO A 175 18.99 18.86 24.74
C PRO A 175 19.87 19.82 25.55
N PRO A 176 19.28 20.62 26.45
CA PRO A 176 20.04 21.51 27.30
C PRO A 176 20.98 20.71 28.21
N ARG A 177 22.17 21.25 28.50
CA ARG A 177 23.14 20.61 29.39
C ARG A 177 22.50 20.29 30.74
N VAL A 178 22.84 19.14 31.35
CA VAL A 178 22.25 18.59 32.60
C VAL A 178 22.07 19.64 33.71
N ARG A 179 23.04 20.55 33.87
CA ARG A 179 22.99 21.67 34.85
C ARG A 179 21.85 22.70 34.65
N LYS A 180 21.20 22.70 33.49
CA LYS A 180 20.06 23.56 33.13
C LYS A 180 18.75 22.77 33.05
N MET A 181 18.77 21.45 33.29
CA MET A 181 17.56 20.66 33.34
C MET A 181 16.93 20.79 34.72
N LEU A 182 15.62 21.04 34.77
CA LEU A 182 14.85 21.03 36.00
C LEU A 182 14.81 19.59 36.55
N SER A 183 15.25 19.41 37.79
CA SER A 183 15.21 18.12 38.46
C SER A 183 13.76 17.75 38.78
N PHE A 184 13.26 16.68 38.16
CA PHE A 184 11.99 16.08 38.55
C PHE A 184 12.18 15.33 39.87
N SER A 185 11.72 15.91 40.98
CA SER A 185 11.58 15.17 42.24
C SER A 185 10.19 14.55 42.27
N VAL A 186 10.12 13.22 42.14
CA VAL A 186 8.88 12.48 42.41
C VAL A 186 8.87 12.19 43.90
N MET A 187 8.15 13.02 44.66
CA MET A 187 7.91 12.79 46.07
C MET A 187 6.90 11.64 46.18
N THR A 188 7.38 10.40 46.27
CA THR A 188 6.53 9.29 46.74
C THR A 188 6.31 9.50 48.23
N ALA A 189 5.15 10.08 48.58
CA ALA A 189 4.69 10.11 49.95
C ALA A 189 4.41 8.67 50.38
N ILE A 190 5.34 8.09 51.15
CA ILE A 190 5.10 6.86 51.90
C ILE A 190 4.30 7.30 53.13
N LEU A 191 2.98 7.17 53.05
CA LEU A 191 2.09 7.34 54.21
C LEU A 191 2.21 6.08 55.08
N GLN A 192 2.65 6.31 56.32
CA GLN A 192 2.72 5.35 57.42
C GLN A 192 1.49 5.51 58.32
#